data_AF-A0A8R1IS22-F1
#
_entry.id   AF-A0A8R1IS22-F1
#
_cell.length_a   1.000
_cell.length_b   1.000
_cell.length_c   1.000
_cell.angle_alpha   90.00
_cell.angle_beta   90.00
_cell.angle_gamma   90.00
#
_symmetry.space_group_name_H-M   'P 1'
#
loop_
_entity.id
_entity.type
_entity.pdbx_description
1 polymer ?
#
loop_
_entity_poly.entity_id
_entity_poly.type
_entity_poly.pdbx_seq_one_letter_code
_entity_poly.pdbx_strand_id
1 'polypeptide(L)'
;MIIDGAMGTMIQREFMEEEDFRGEILKDHDKPLKGNNDLLSVTRPDIIYKIHKLYLEAGADFVETNTFSGTTIAQADYHCEHLVHEINYQSALVARKACDDVGAATGIVLGIMVFANI
;
A
#
# COMPACT_ATOMS: atom_id res chain seq x y z
N MET A 1 17.95 11.46 7.28
CA MET A 1 17.25 10.16 7.37
C MET A 1 15.89 10.40 8.00
N ILE A 2 14.89 10.51 7.14
CA ILE A 2 13.48 10.75 7.46
C ILE A 2 12.67 9.58 6.91
N ILE A 3 11.76 9.05 7.72
CA ILE A 3 10.79 8.02 7.32
C ILE A 3 9.48 8.73 6.97
N ASP A 4 8.69 8.12 6.09
CA ASP A 4 7.37 8.61 5.73
C ASP A 4 6.39 8.65 6.92
N GLY A 5 5.24 9.28 6.66
CA GLY A 5 4.17 9.40 7.65
C GLY A 5 3.11 8.30 7.52
N ALA A 6 2.03 8.45 8.28
CA ALA A 6 0.96 7.47 8.32
C ALA A 6 0.20 7.31 6.98
N MET A 7 0.38 6.15 6.34
CA MET A 7 -0.34 5.70 5.14
C MET A 7 -1.87 5.81 5.28
N GLY A 8 -2.42 5.28 6.38
CA GLY A 8 -3.87 5.27 6.62
C GLY A 8 -4.51 6.66 6.62
N THR A 9 -3.82 7.67 7.17
CA THR A 9 -4.31 9.06 7.18
C THR A 9 -4.38 9.65 5.77
N MET A 10 -3.45 9.28 4.90
CA MET A 10 -3.45 9.71 3.51
C MET A 10 -4.56 9.00 2.71
N ILE A 11 -4.75 7.70 2.92
CA ILE A 11 -5.85 6.94 2.30
C ILE A 11 -7.22 7.52 2.69
N GLN A 12 -7.42 7.91 3.96
CA GLN A 12 -8.66 8.53 4.42
C GLN A 12 -9.00 9.83 3.68
N ARG A 13 -8.00 10.55 3.16
CA ARG A 13 -8.20 11.80 2.39
C ARG A 13 -8.62 11.58 0.94
N GLU A 14 -8.48 10.36 0.44
CA GLU A 14 -8.87 10.00 -0.93
C GLU A 14 -10.36 9.59 -1.02
N PHE A 15 -11.11 9.60 0.10
CA PHE A 15 -12.55 9.32 0.16
C PHE A 15 -12.97 8.02 -0.55
N MET A 16 -12.21 6.94 -0.30
CA MET A 16 -12.45 5.63 -0.93
C MET A 16 -13.80 5.03 -0.56
N GLU A 17 -14.41 4.35 -1.52
CA GLU A 17 -15.63 3.58 -1.36
C GLU A 17 -15.37 2.07 -1.44
N GLU A 18 -16.36 1.26 -1.07
CA GLU A 18 -16.25 -0.20 -1.01
C GLU A 18 -15.73 -0.80 -2.32
N GLU A 19 -16.15 -0.25 -3.46
CA GLU A 19 -15.74 -0.65 -4.80
C GLU A 19 -14.22 -0.50 -5.02
N ASP A 20 -13.59 0.49 -4.40
CA ASP A 20 -12.13 0.70 -4.48
C ASP A 20 -11.36 -0.42 -3.78
N PHE A 21 -11.88 -0.95 -2.68
CA PHE A 21 -11.28 -2.06 -1.94
C PHE A 21 -11.55 -3.42 -2.59
N ARG A 22 -12.64 -3.54 -3.36
CA ARG A 22 -12.97 -4.76 -4.11
C ARG A 22 -12.14 -4.88 -5.39
N GLY A 23 -12.07 -3.79 -6.15
CA GLY A 23 -11.60 -3.84 -7.54
C GLY A 23 -12.31 -4.93 -8.34
N GLU A 24 -11.68 -5.39 -9.43
CA GLU A 24 -12.24 -6.47 -10.25
C GLU A 24 -12.09 -7.86 -9.59
N ILE A 25 -11.05 -8.04 -8.77
CA ILE A 25 -10.68 -9.35 -8.21
C ILE A 25 -11.60 -9.83 -7.10
N LEU A 26 -12.23 -8.90 -6.36
CA LEU A 26 -13.10 -9.19 -5.22
C LEU A 26 -14.50 -8.58 -5.40
N LYS A 27 -14.90 -8.30 -6.66
CA LYS A 27 -16.21 -7.70 -6.98
C LYS A 27 -17.39 -8.43 -6.33
N ASP A 28 -17.37 -9.77 -6.37
CA ASP A 28 -18.42 -10.65 -5.87
C ASP A 28 -18.14 -11.18 -4.44
N HIS A 29 -17.17 -10.57 -3.72
CA HIS A 29 -16.78 -11.01 -2.38
C HIS A 29 -17.91 -10.83 -1.36
N ASP A 30 -18.10 -11.81 -0.48
CA ASP A 30 -19.27 -11.90 0.40
C ASP A 30 -19.20 -11.00 1.64
N LYS A 31 -18.01 -10.48 1.96
CA LYS A 31 -17.78 -9.56 3.08
C LYS A 31 -17.50 -8.13 2.62
N PRO A 32 -17.85 -7.12 3.44
CA PRO A 32 -17.35 -5.77 3.28
C PRO A 32 -15.82 -5.72 3.36
N LEU A 33 -15.18 -4.97 2.46
CA LEU A 33 -13.72 -4.84 2.38
C LEU A 33 -13.22 -3.44 2.73
N LYS A 34 -14.11 -2.44 2.77
CA LYS A 34 -13.77 -1.07 3.17
C LYS A 34 -13.10 -1.06 4.55
N GLY A 35 -11.90 -0.48 4.59
CA GLY A 35 -11.04 -0.45 5.78
C GLY A 35 -9.84 -1.39 5.71
N ASN A 36 -9.84 -2.38 4.81
CA ASN A 36 -8.68 -3.22 4.53
C ASN A 36 -7.71 -2.50 3.57
N ASN A 37 -6.98 -1.52 4.08
CA ASN A 37 -6.09 -0.67 3.28
C ASN A 37 -5.02 -1.44 2.51
N ASP A 38 -4.58 -2.58 3.02
CA ASP A 38 -3.58 -3.43 2.38
C ASP A 38 -4.05 -3.95 1.01
N LEU A 39 -5.35 -4.16 0.81
CA LEU A 39 -5.92 -4.54 -0.50
C LEU A 39 -5.71 -3.47 -1.57
N LEU A 40 -5.62 -2.19 -1.20
CA LEU A 40 -5.45 -1.10 -2.15
C LEU A 40 -4.14 -1.19 -2.92
N SER A 41 -3.14 -1.91 -2.41
CA SER A 41 -1.92 -2.20 -3.19
C SER A 41 -2.18 -3.12 -4.38
N VAL A 42 -3.26 -3.90 -4.35
CA VAL A 42 -3.69 -4.78 -5.45
C VAL A 42 -4.78 -4.11 -6.28
N THR A 43 -5.79 -3.51 -5.64
CA THR A 43 -6.97 -2.97 -6.32
C THR A 43 -6.81 -1.55 -6.82
N ARG A 44 -6.03 -0.71 -6.11
CA ARG A 44 -5.75 0.69 -6.42
C ARG A 44 -4.26 1.05 -6.29
N PRO A 45 -3.35 0.32 -6.98
CA PRO A 45 -1.91 0.56 -6.87
C PRO A 45 -1.51 1.97 -7.30
N ASP A 46 -2.32 2.63 -8.14
CA ASP A 46 -2.17 4.02 -8.55
C ASP A 46 -2.21 4.99 -7.35
N ILE A 47 -3.08 4.73 -6.38
CA ILE A 47 -3.23 5.57 -5.19
C ILE A 47 -2.10 5.34 -4.21
N ILE A 48 -1.75 4.08 -3.95
CA ILE A 48 -0.64 3.77 -3.04
C ILE A 48 0.68 4.32 -3.59
N TYR A 49 0.90 4.21 -4.91
CA TYR A 49 2.01 4.86 -5.59
C TYR A 49 2.02 6.37 -5.37
N LYS A 50 0.87 7.04 -5.59
CA LYS A 50 0.73 8.49 -5.40
C LYS A 50 1.08 8.91 -3.98
N ILE A 51 0.64 8.17 -2.97
CA ILE A 51 0.90 8.49 -1.56
C ILE A 51 2.39 8.33 -1.24
N HIS A 52 3.04 7.23 -1.65
CA HIS A 52 4.49 7.09 -1.48
C HIS A 52 5.25 8.24 -2.14
N LYS A 53 4.89 8.57 -3.38
CA LYS A 53 5.50 9.67 -4.12
C LYS A 53 5.36 11.01 -3.37
N LEU A 54 4.18 11.31 -2.82
CA LEU A 54 3.97 12.53 -2.03
C LEU A 54 4.89 12.59 -0.80
N TYR A 55 5.11 11.48 -0.10
CA TYR A 55 6.05 11.45 1.03
C TYR A 55 7.50 11.64 0.60
N LEU A 56 7.92 10.98 -0.47
CA LEU A 56 9.27 11.12 -1.03
C LEU A 56 9.53 12.55 -1.51
N GLU A 57 8.57 13.16 -2.22
CA GLU A 57 8.65 14.55 -2.67
C GLU A 57 8.61 15.56 -1.50
N ALA A 58 8.00 15.19 -0.38
CA ALA A 58 8.04 15.96 0.86
C ALA A 58 9.37 15.81 1.63
N GLY A 59 10.30 14.98 1.15
CA GLY A 59 11.64 14.81 1.71
C GLY A 59 11.84 13.57 2.57
N ALA A 60 10.95 12.57 2.49
CA ALA A 60 11.22 11.26 3.10
C ALA A 60 12.36 10.54 2.34
N ASP A 61 13.29 9.95 3.09
CA ASP A 61 14.38 9.14 2.54
C ASP A 61 13.95 7.66 2.37
N PHE A 62 12.95 7.23 3.15
CA PHE A 62 12.40 5.87 3.15
C PHE A 62 10.87 5.92 3.16
N VAL A 63 10.26 4.96 2.46
CA VAL A 63 8.82 4.67 2.57
C VAL A 63 8.57 3.27 3.09
N GLU A 64 7.53 3.12 3.91
CA GLU A 64 7.07 1.83 4.39
C GLU A 64 6.14 1.16 3.37
N THR A 65 6.21 -0.16 3.20
CA THR A 65 5.22 -0.86 2.35
C THR A 65 3.82 -0.78 2.96
N ASN A 66 2.77 -0.68 2.13
CA ASN A 66 1.38 -0.75 2.58
C ASN A 66 0.98 -2.19 2.96
N THR A 67 1.56 -2.71 4.03
CA THR A 67 1.46 -4.13 4.43
C THR A 67 1.33 -4.31 5.94
N PHE A 68 0.85 -3.30 6.68
CA PHE A 68 0.75 -3.33 8.14
C PHE A 68 -0.15 -4.48 8.63
N SER A 69 -1.17 -4.86 7.86
CA SER A 69 -2.09 -5.97 8.13
C SER A 69 -1.99 -7.06 7.05
N GLY A 70 -0.85 -7.14 6.37
CA GLY A 70 -0.54 -8.13 5.33
C GLY A 70 -0.18 -9.51 5.89
N THR A 71 -0.94 -10.04 6.86
CA THR A 71 -0.76 -11.37 7.46
C THR A 71 -2.03 -12.20 7.31
N THR A 72 -1.93 -13.53 7.36
CA THR A 72 -3.11 -14.41 7.29
C THR A 72 -4.08 -14.18 8.44
N ILE A 73 -3.57 -13.83 9.62
CA ILE A 73 -4.39 -13.58 10.81
C ILE A 73 -5.25 -12.33 10.61
N ALA A 74 -4.65 -11.21 10.18
CA ALA A 74 -5.40 -9.97 9.99
C ALA A 74 -6.34 -10.04 8.77
N GLN A 75 -5.93 -10.73 7.70
CA GLN A 75 -6.76 -10.87 6.50
C GLN A 75 -7.94 -11.83 6.69
N ALA A 76 -7.95 -12.66 7.74
CA ALA A 76 -9.08 -13.54 8.06
C ALA A 76 -10.35 -12.78 8.44
N ASP A 77 -10.23 -11.59 9.04
CA ASP A 77 -11.38 -10.73 9.33
C ASP A 77 -12.16 -10.39 8.05
N TYR A 78 -11.45 -10.31 6.92
CA TYR A 78 -11.97 -9.98 5.59
C TYR A 78 -12.16 -11.20 4.67
N HIS A 79 -11.86 -12.43 5.09
CA HIS A 79 -11.79 -13.63 4.22
C HIS A 79 -10.80 -13.51 3.04
N CYS A 80 -9.69 -12.79 3.25
CA CYS A 80 -8.69 -12.49 2.23
C CYS A 80 -7.32 -13.16 2.49
N GLU A 81 -7.27 -14.22 3.30
CA GLU A 81 -6.02 -14.91 3.69
C GLU A 81 -5.23 -15.41 2.46
N HIS A 82 -5.97 -15.83 1.42
CA HIS A 82 -5.43 -16.30 0.16
C HIS A 82 -4.72 -15.21 -0.66
N LEU A 83 -4.92 -13.92 -0.34
CA LEU A 83 -4.31 -12.78 -1.02
C LEU A 83 -3.07 -12.24 -0.30
N VAL A 84 -2.72 -12.76 0.88
CA VAL A 84 -1.61 -12.23 1.70
C VAL A 84 -0.31 -12.11 0.92
N HIS A 85 0.06 -13.14 0.14
CA HIS A 85 1.27 -13.09 -0.68
C HIS A 85 1.19 -11.97 -1.74
N GLU A 86 0.06 -11.87 -2.44
CA GLU A 86 -0.12 -10.89 -3.51
C GLU A 86 -0.12 -9.46 -2.96
N ILE A 87 -0.80 -9.22 -1.83
CA ILE A 87 -0.80 -7.94 -1.11
C ILE A 87 0.63 -7.51 -0.80
N ASN A 88 1.44 -8.38 -0.18
CA ASN A 88 2.80 -8.05 0.19
C ASN A 88 3.69 -7.79 -1.02
N TYR A 89 3.56 -8.63 -2.04
CA TYR A 89 4.34 -8.51 -3.27
C TYR A 89 4.03 -7.21 -4.03
N GLN A 90 2.75 -6.91 -4.25
CA GLN A 90 2.33 -5.70 -4.95
C GLN A 90 2.68 -4.44 -4.14
N SER A 91 2.49 -4.43 -2.82
CA SER A 91 2.92 -3.31 -1.98
C SER A 91 4.41 -3.01 -2.11
N ALA A 92 5.26 -4.05 -2.13
CA ALA A 92 6.70 -3.88 -2.31
C ALA A 92 7.06 -3.34 -3.71
N LEU A 93 6.39 -3.83 -4.76
CA LEU A 93 6.58 -3.34 -6.13
C LEU A 93 6.16 -1.87 -6.28
N VAL A 94 5.02 -1.49 -5.70
CA VAL A 94 4.49 -0.12 -5.77
C VAL A 94 5.40 0.86 -5.04
N ALA A 95 5.86 0.52 -3.82
CA ALA A 95 6.84 1.32 -3.09
C ALA A 95 8.17 1.45 -3.86
N ARG A 96 8.64 0.34 -4.46
CA ARG A 96 9.87 0.34 -5.28
C ARG A 96 9.76 1.26 -6.47
N LYS A 97 8.66 1.16 -7.21
CA LYS A 97 8.41 2.02 -8.35
C LYS A 97 8.43 3.50 -7.94
N ALA A 98 7.81 3.88 -6.83
CA ALA A 98 7.82 5.26 -6.34
C ALA A 98 9.25 5.74 -6.00
N CYS A 99 10.03 4.93 -5.29
CA CYS A 99 11.43 5.25 -4.98
C CYS A 99 12.30 5.38 -6.24
N ASP A 100 12.14 4.48 -7.21
CA ASP A 100 12.91 4.50 -8.44
C ASP A 100 12.56 5.73 -9.29
N ASP A 101 11.28 6.06 -9.43
CA ASP A 101 10.81 7.22 -10.20
C ASP A 101 11.29 8.54 -9.57
N VAL A 102 11.14 8.70 -8.25
CA VAL A 102 11.58 9.93 -7.56
C VAL A 102 13.11 10.01 -7.48
N GLY A 103 13.78 8.88 -7.26
CA GLY A 103 15.23 8.80 -7.24
C GLY A 103 15.83 9.18 -8.61
N ALA A 104 15.23 8.70 -9.70
CA ALA A 104 15.63 9.08 -11.06
C ALA A 104 15.42 10.58 -11.33
N ALA A 105 14.36 11.18 -10.81
CA ALA A 105 14.07 12.61 -10.98
C ALA A 105 14.97 13.53 -10.14
N THR A 106 15.42 13.08 -8.97
CA THR A 106 16.13 13.92 -7.98
C THR A 106 17.63 13.61 -7.86
N GLY A 107 18.07 12.44 -8.31
CA GLY A 107 19.43 11.93 -8.09
C GLY A 107 19.69 11.42 -6.67
N ILE A 108 18.65 11.30 -5.84
CA ILE A 108 18.73 10.85 -4.45
C ILE A 108 18.51 9.33 -4.39
N VAL A 109 19.28 8.65 -3.55
CA VAL A 109 19.07 7.23 -3.25
C VAL A 109 17.99 7.10 -2.18
N LEU A 110 16.87 6.48 -2.54
CA LEU A 110 15.70 6.30 -1.67
C LEU A 110 15.54 4.83 -1.29
N GLY A 111 15.05 4.59 -0.07
CA GLY A 111 14.90 3.26 0.51
C GLY A 111 13.45 2.81 0.65
N ILE A 112 13.27 1.51 0.87
CA ILE A 112 11.97 0.89 1.19
C ILE A 112 12.14 0.12 2.49
N MET A 113 11.18 0.29 3.39
CA MET A 113 11.08 -0.51 4.60
C MET A 113 9.88 -1.46 4.47
N VAL A 114 10.13 -2.75 4.63
CA VAL A 114 9.09 -3.78 4.54
C VAL A 114 8.70 -4.17 5.95
N PHE A 115 7.40 -4.19 6.25
CA PHE A 115 6.92 -4.76 7.52
C PHE A 115 7.20 -6.26 7.56
N ALA A 116 7.79 -6.73 8.66
CA ALA A 116 7.99 -8.16 8.88
C ALA A 116 6.64 -8.82 9.18
N ASN A 117 6.02 -9.37 8.15
CA ASN A 117 4.76 -10.10 8.26
C ASN A 117 5.07 -11.58 8.57
N ILE A 118 4.82 -11.97 9.83
CA ILE A 118 4.97 -13.34 10.36
C ILE A 118 3.64 -14.09 10.23
#